data_AF-A0A365QSC7-F1
#
_entry.id   AF-A0A365QSC7-F1
#
_cell.length_a   1.000
_cell.length_b   1.000
_cell.length_c   1.000
_cell.angle_alpha   90.00
_cell.angle_beta   90.00
_cell.angle_gamma   90.00
#
_symmetry.space_group_name_H-M   'P 1'
#
loop_
_entity.id
_entity.type
_entity.pdbx_description
1 polymer ?
#
loop_
_entity_poly.entity_id
_entity_poly.type
_entity_poly.pdbx_seq_one_letter_code
_entity_poly.pdbx_strand_id
1 'polypeptide(L)'
;DVNEIQQRPLPSHARLAASAHLVRESRNPDGLRATLEHYFGVPVVIEENVFHWIAIDPADQGRMGRPGPAATMGHGAMLGRVAPDRQHRFRIVIGPVDLDAYLRFTPQGEDLPRLVEWVRAFVGHELEWELELRIRPESAPPAVMGGQQRMGWSGWLGRPSPHKPITGMRFEPERYVRHFNRRATESEDRP
;
A
#
# COMPACT_ATOMS: atom_id res chain seq x y z
N ASP A 1 -19.93 -14.29 14.59
CA ASP A 1 -21.19 -15.03 14.74
C ASP A 1 -21.04 -16.04 15.87
N VAL A 2 -21.95 -16.10 16.85
CA VAL A 2 -21.75 -16.90 18.08
C VAL A 2 -22.02 -18.39 17.84
N ASN A 3 -22.88 -18.71 16.88
CA ASN A 3 -23.24 -20.09 16.56
C ASN A 3 -22.11 -20.87 15.86
N GLU A 4 -21.21 -20.17 15.16
CA GLU A 4 -20.06 -20.79 14.47
C GLU A 4 -18.94 -21.23 15.44
N ILE A 5 -18.96 -20.70 16.68
CA ILE A 5 -17.93 -20.96 17.70
C ILE A 5 -18.16 -22.30 18.40
N GLN A 6 -19.42 -22.75 18.52
CA GLN A 6 -19.79 -23.97 19.25
C GLN A 6 -19.42 -25.28 18.52
N GLN A 7 -19.16 -25.24 17.22
CA GLN A 7 -18.95 -26.45 16.40
C GLN A 7 -17.47 -26.82 16.19
N ARG A 8 -16.53 -26.22 16.92
CA ARG A 8 -15.09 -26.49 16.78
C ARG A 8 -14.51 -27.22 17.99
N PRO A 9 -13.48 -28.07 17.80
CA PRO A 9 -12.97 -28.96 18.84
C PRO A 9 -12.28 -28.27 20.03
N LEU A 10 -12.00 -26.96 19.94
CA LEU A 10 -11.34 -26.19 21.00
C LEU A 10 -12.36 -25.39 21.82
N PRO A 11 -12.30 -25.43 23.17
CA PRO A 11 -13.17 -24.63 24.04
C PRO A 11 -13.05 -23.12 23.77
N SER A 12 -14.17 -22.40 23.87
CA SER A 12 -14.27 -20.97 23.53
C SER A 12 -13.28 -20.09 24.30
N HIS A 13 -13.06 -20.37 25.58
CA HIS A 13 -12.13 -19.63 26.42
C HIS A 13 -10.66 -19.86 26.02
N ALA A 14 -10.30 -21.07 25.57
CA ALA A 14 -8.96 -21.37 25.06
C ALA A 14 -8.69 -20.63 23.74
N ARG A 15 -9.72 -20.49 22.89
CA ARG A 15 -9.63 -19.68 21.65
C ARG A 15 -9.51 -18.19 21.92
N LEU A 16 -10.23 -17.66 22.92
CA LEU A 16 -10.13 -16.25 23.31
C LEU A 16 -8.83 -15.94 24.05
N ALA A 17 -8.27 -16.91 24.79
CA ALA A 17 -6.95 -16.78 25.39
C ALA A 17 -5.83 -16.85 24.33
N ALA A 18 -6.00 -17.70 23.30
CA ALA A 18 -5.07 -17.82 22.19
C ALA A 18 -5.26 -16.74 21.11
N SER A 19 -6.40 -16.05 21.05
CA SER A 19 -6.66 -15.04 20.01
C SER A 19 -5.66 -13.89 20.07
N ALA A 20 -5.25 -13.48 21.27
CA ALA A 20 -4.18 -12.51 21.44
C ALA A 20 -2.85 -13.01 20.86
N HIS A 21 -2.55 -14.31 20.94
CA HIS A 21 -1.35 -14.91 20.34
C HIS A 21 -1.47 -15.12 18.83
N LEU A 22 -2.66 -15.46 18.32
CA LEU A 22 -2.94 -15.63 16.89
C LEU A 22 -3.02 -14.29 16.13
N VAL A 23 -3.46 -13.22 16.80
CA VAL A 23 -3.37 -11.83 16.30
C VAL A 23 -1.92 -11.31 16.36
N ARG A 24 -1.07 -11.96 17.18
CA ARG A 24 0.33 -11.60 17.42
C ARG A 24 1.34 -12.43 16.64
N GLU A 25 0.95 -13.29 15.70
CA GLU A 25 1.89 -13.85 14.72
C GLU A 25 2.25 -12.78 13.65
N SER A 26 2.82 -11.72 14.21
CA SER A 26 3.67 -10.67 13.71
C SER A 26 3.35 -10.10 12.34
N ARG A 27 2.81 -8.87 12.38
CA ARG A 27 3.06 -7.81 11.39
C ARG A 27 4.57 -7.48 11.37
N ASN A 28 5.40 -8.48 11.10
CA ASN A 28 6.83 -8.35 11.07
C ASN A 28 7.21 -7.73 9.72
N PRO A 29 7.69 -6.49 9.69
CA PRO A 29 8.13 -5.87 8.45
C PRO A 29 9.21 -6.72 7.77
N ASP A 30 10.10 -7.37 8.51
CA ASP A 30 11.12 -8.24 7.93
C ASP A 30 10.53 -9.53 7.34
N GLY A 31 9.47 -10.08 7.93
CA GLY A 31 8.79 -11.26 7.43
C GLY A 31 8.08 -10.98 6.10
N LEU A 32 7.34 -9.87 6.03
CA LEU A 32 6.71 -9.41 4.80
C LEU A 32 7.78 -9.11 3.75
N ARG A 33 8.83 -8.35 4.11
CA ARG A 33 9.95 -8.02 3.21
C ARG A 33 10.57 -9.28 2.62
N ALA A 34 11.01 -10.23 3.45
CA ALA A 34 11.69 -11.44 3.00
C ALA A 34 10.78 -12.31 2.13
N THR A 35 9.48 -12.40 2.45
CA THR A 35 8.51 -13.16 1.66
C THR A 35 8.34 -12.55 0.27
N LEU A 36 8.20 -11.23 0.18
CA LEU A 36 8.07 -10.52 -1.08
C LEU A 36 9.35 -10.61 -1.93
N GLU A 37 10.52 -10.43 -1.30
CA GLU A 37 11.81 -10.61 -2.00
C GLU A 37 11.95 -12.01 -2.59
N HIS A 38 11.62 -13.04 -1.80
CA HIS A 38 11.73 -14.41 -2.24
C HIS A 38 10.73 -14.76 -3.35
N TYR A 39 9.47 -14.35 -3.20
CA TYR A 39 8.41 -14.68 -4.14
C TYR A 39 8.60 -14.00 -5.51
N PHE A 40 8.95 -12.71 -5.50
CA PHE A 40 9.08 -11.93 -6.74
C PHE A 40 10.50 -11.92 -7.32
N GLY A 41 11.51 -12.33 -6.55
CA GLY A 41 12.91 -12.31 -6.98
C GLY A 41 13.46 -10.90 -7.21
N VAL A 42 12.92 -9.90 -6.51
CA VAL A 42 13.32 -8.48 -6.63
C VAL A 42 13.69 -7.91 -5.26
N PRO A 43 14.57 -6.89 -5.18
CA PRO A 43 14.87 -6.23 -3.90
C PRO A 43 13.63 -5.54 -3.34
N VAL A 44 13.37 -5.70 -2.03
CA VAL A 44 12.24 -5.07 -1.35
C VAL A 44 12.70 -4.44 -0.05
N VAL A 45 12.29 -3.20 0.19
CA VAL A 45 12.49 -2.50 1.46
C VAL A 45 11.14 -2.05 1.99
N ILE A 46 10.93 -2.17 3.29
CA ILE A 46 9.74 -1.65 3.96
C ILE A 46 10.16 -0.43 4.76
N GLU A 47 9.55 0.71 4.44
CA GLU A 47 9.69 1.95 5.20
C GLU A 47 8.46 2.11 6.09
N GLU A 48 8.66 2.01 7.40
CA GLU A 48 7.60 2.16 8.38
C GLU A 48 7.35 3.64 8.71
N ASN A 49 6.16 3.90 9.26
CA ASN A 49 5.76 5.19 9.79
C ASN A 49 5.87 6.36 8.80
N VAL A 50 5.36 6.16 7.59
CA VAL A 50 5.43 7.13 6.50
C VAL A 50 4.42 8.24 6.74
N PHE A 51 4.88 9.48 6.59
CA PHE A 51 4.03 10.65 6.73
C PHE A 51 2.94 10.70 5.65
N HIS A 52 1.71 10.97 6.08
CA HIS A 52 0.60 11.27 5.20
C HIS A 52 -0.39 12.23 5.86
N TRP A 53 -1.32 12.72 5.04
CA TRP A 53 -2.40 13.58 5.48
C TRP A 53 -3.69 12.77 5.54
N ILE A 54 -4.32 12.72 6.71
CA ILE A 54 -5.63 12.12 6.89
C ILE A 54 -6.70 13.21 6.87
N ALA A 55 -7.84 12.93 6.23
CA ALA A 55 -8.98 13.85 6.26
C ALA A 55 -9.64 13.80 7.64
N ILE A 56 -9.92 14.97 8.21
CA ILE A 56 -10.68 15.08 9.46
C ILE A 56 -12.16 15.00 9.11
N ASP A 57 -12.91 14.17 9.84
CA ASP A 57 -14.36 14.06 9.64
C ASP A 57 -15.02 15.45 9.74
N PRO A 58 -15.93 15.82 8.81
CA PRO A 58 -16.63 17.09 8.88
C PRO A 58 -17.32 17.41 10.22
N ALA A 59 -17.68 16.39 11.01
CA ALA A 59 -18.23 16.52 12.35
C ALA A 59 -17.19 16.93 13.40
N ASP A 60 -15.93 16.51 13.22
CA ASP A 60 -14.80 16.81 14.11
C ASP A 60 -14.05 18.09 13.72
N GLN A 61 -14.47 18.74 12.63
CA GLN A 61 -13.93 20.03 12.21
C GLN A 61 -14.52 21.17 13.06
N GLY A 62 -13.65 21.92 13.71
CA GLY A 62 -14.03 23.16 14.41
C GLY A 62 -14.63 24.18 13.45
N ARG A 63 -15.80 24.73 13.80
CA ARG A 63 -16.47 25.78 13.02
C ARG A 63 -16.82 26.96 13.91
N MET A 64 -16.56 28.16 13.41
CA MET A 64 -16.95 29.39 14.09
C MET A 64 -18.49 29.42 14.26
N GLY A 65 -18.94 29.82 15.45
CA GLY A 65 -20.37 29.88 15.78
C GLY A 65 -21.04 28.52 16.08
N ARG A 66 -20.28 27.41 16.09
CA ARG A 66 -20.78 26.08 16.50
C ARG A 66 -20.02 25.57 17.73
N PRO A 67 -20.56 25.78 18.95
CA PRO A 67 -19.92 25.27 20.17
C PRO A 67 -20.01 23.75 20.22
N GLY A 68 -18.98 23.10 20.76
CA GLY A 68 -18.87 21.65 20.91
C GLY A 68 -17.42 21.19 21.08
N PRO A 69 -17.16 19.90 21.33
CA PRO A 69 -15.81 19.38 21.56
C PRO A 69 -14.81 19.74 20.44
N ALA A 70 -15.26 19.68 19.18
CA ALA A 70 -14.49 20.06 18.00
C ALA A 70 -14.15 21.57 17.91
N ALA A 71 -14.79 22.42 18.72
CA ALA A 71 -14.52 23.85 18.80
C ALA A 71 -13.86 24.25 20.15
N THR A 72 -13.58 23.28 21.03
CA THR A 72 -12.98 23.52 22.35
C THR A 72 -11.53 23.05 22.37
N MET A 73 -10.61 23.99 22.63
CA MET A 73 -9.19 23.68 22.81
C MET A 73 -8.99 22.71 23.98
N GLY A 74 -8.10 21.74 23.82
CA GLY A 74 -7.84 20.70 24.84
C GLY A 74 -8.85 19.55 24.87
N HIS A 75 -9.94 19.62 24.09
CA HIS A 75 -10.94 18.54 24.02
C HIS A 75 -11.01 17.88 22.65
N GLY A 76 -11.06 18.67 21.58
CA GLY A 76 -11.17 18.14 20.22
C GLY A 76 -10.95 19.16 19.11
N ALA A 77 -10.62 20.41 19.43
CA ALA A 77 -10.34 21.41 18.41
C ALA A 77 -9.10 21.08 17.59
N MET A 78 -9.31 20.81 16.31
CA MET A 78 -8.26 20.63 15.31
C MET A 78 -8.24 21.78 14.30
N LEU A 79 -7.06 22.12 13.80
CA LEU A 79 -6.88 23.18 12.81
C LEU A 79 -6.88 22.59 11.39
N GLY A 80 -7.80 23.08 10.55
CA GLY A 80 -7.88 22.70 9.13
C GLY A 80 -8.81 21.53 8.84
N ARG A 81 -8.68 20.98 7.63
CA ARG A 81 -9.51 19.85 7.14
C ARG A 81 -8.75 18.53 7.10
N VAL A 82 -7.43 18.58 7.35
CA VAL A 82 -6.54 17.43 7.32
C VAL A 82 -5.60 17.48 8.51
N ALA A 83 -5.22 16.31 9.01
CA ALA A 83 -4.25 16.16 10.08
C ALA A 83 -3.02 15.38 9.59
N PRO A 84 -1.82 15.70 10.10
CA PRO A 84 -0.64 14.90 9.82
C PRO A 84 -0.70 13.57 10.58
N ASP A 85 -0.48 12.46 9.88
CA ASP A 85 -0.32 11.13 10.49
C ASP A 85 0.98 10.47 10.04
N ARG A 86 1.58 9.69 10.93
CA ARG A 86 2.73 8.83 10.62
C ARG A 86 2.55 7.39 11.09
N GLN A 87 1.48 7.05 11.80
CA GLN A 87 1.37 5.75 12.47
C GLN A 87 0.63 4.72 11.62
N HIS A 88 -0.23 5.17 10.72
CA HIS A 88 -1.16 4.30 10.00
C HIS A 88 -0.74 4.01 8.55
N ARG A 89 0.49 4.39 8.19
CA ARG A 89 1.00 4.22 6.84
C ARG A 89 2.43 3.70 6.78
N PHE A 90 2.66 2.75 5.89
CA PHE A 90 3.99 2.28 5.52
C PHE A 90 4.18 2.33 3.99
N ARG A 91 5.42 2.21 3.55
CA ARG A 91 5.76 2.14 2.13
C ARG A 91 6.52 0.87 1.84
N ILE A 92 6.13 0.20 0.76
CA ILE A 92 6.90 -0.87 0.16
C ILE A 92 7.71 -0.26 -0.98
N VAL A 93 9.02 -0.41 -0.94
CA VAL A 93 9.93 0.03 -1.99
C VAL A 93 10.40 -1.22 -2.74
N ILE A 94 10.08 -1.32 -4.03
CA ILE A 94 10.57 -2.38 -4.90
C ILE A 94 11.68 -1.83 -5.78
N GLY A 95 12.83 -2.51 -5.78
CA GLY A 95 13.96 -2.21 -6.64
C GLY A 95 15.19 -1.66 -5.93
N PRO A 96 16.25 -1.35 -6.69
CA PRO A 96 16.23 -1.09 -8.14
C PRO A 96 16.01 -2.34 -9.02
N VAL A 97 15.08 -2.24 -9.98
CA VAL A 97 14.79 -3.26 -11.00
C VAL A 97 14.99 -2.74 -12.42
N ASP A 98 14.94 -3.62 -13.43
CA ASP A 98 14.87 -3.23 -14.85
C ASP A 98 13.45 -2.81 -15.25
N LEU A 99 13.30 -2.38 -16.50
CA LEU A 99 12.03 -1.90 -17.03
C LEU A 99 10.96 -2.99 -17.06
N ASP A 100 11.31 -4.22 -17.41
CA ASP A 100 10.35 -5.32 -17.54
C ASP A 100 9.78 -5.68 -16.17
N ALA A 101 10.63 -5.89 -15.17
CA ALA A 101 10.19 -6.12 -13.79
C ALA A 101 9.43 -4.91 -13.24
N TYR A 102 9.86 -3.68 -13.53
CA TYR A 102 9.16 -2.46 -13.14
C TYR A 102 7.72 -2.42 -13.68
N LEU A 103 7.53 -2.73 -14.97
CA LEU A 103 6.23 -2.70 -15.62
C LEU A 103 5.24 -3.73 -15.02
N ARG A 104 5.74 -4.89 -14.55
CA ARG A 104 4.90 -5.92 -13.88
C ARG A 104 4.26 -5.45 -12.57
N PHE A 105 4.88 -4.49 -11.87
CA PHE A 105 4.35 -3.92 -10.62
C PHE A 105 3.53 -2.63 -10.83
N THR A 106 3.39 -2.15 -12.06
CA THR A 106 2.52 -1.00 -12.35
C THR A 106 1.03 -1.38 -12.21
N PRO A 107 0.09 -0.41 -12.12
CA PRO A 107 -1.34 -0.73 -12.07
C PRO A 107 -1.94 -1.44 -13.29
N GLN A 108 -1.15 -1.74 -14.32
CA GLN A 108 -1.55 -2.59 -15.45
C GLN A 108 -0.75 -3.89 -15.54
N GLY A 109 0.24 -4.07 -14.67
CA GLY A 109 1.10 -5.24 -14.61
C GLY A 109 0.44 -6.40 -13.88
N GLU A 110 0.99 -7.59 -14.10
CA GLU A 110 0.44 -8.85 -13.63
C GLU A 110 0.79 -9.19 -12.17
N ASP A 111 1.86 -8.61 -11.63
CA ASP A 111 2.37 -8.95 -10.30
C ASP A 111 1.76 -8.08 -9.19
N LEU A 112 1.21 -6.92 -9.55
CA LEU A 112 0.58 -6.03 -8.58
C LEU A 112 -0.62 -6.65 -7.83
N PRO A 113 -1.55 -7.40 -8.49
CA PRO A 113 -2.62 -8.10 -7.76
C PRO A 113 -2.09 -9.09 -6.73
N ARG A 114 -1.05 -9.86 -7.08
CA ARG A 114 -0.39 -10.83 -6.18
C ARG A 114 0.28 -10.13 -5.01
N LEU A 115 0.91 -8.99 -5.27
CA LEU A 115 1.53 -8.16 -4.22
C LEU A 115 0.46 -7.67 -3.23
N VAL A 116 -0.67 -7.17 -3.73
CA VAL A 116 -1.79 -6.74 -2.87
C VAL A 116 -2.32 -7.89 -2.02
N GLU A 117 -2.47 -9.08 -2.60
CA GLU A 117 -2.91 -10.27 -1.87
C GLU A 117 -1.96 -10.65 -0.73
N TRP A 118 -0.65 -10.70 -1.01
CA TRP A 118 0.36 -10.93 0.02
C TRP A 118 0.32 -9.88 1.13
N VAL A 119 0.25 -8.60 0.78
CA VAL A 119 0.20 -7.52 1.78
C VAL A 119 -1.05 -7.65 2.67
N ARG A 120 -2.21 -7.94 2.08
CA ARG A 120 -3.45 -8.16 2.83
C ARG A 120 -3.38 -9.40 3.73
N ALA A 121 -2.73 -10.47 3.28
CA ALA A 121 -2.55 -11.69 4.08
C ALA A 121 -1.67 -11.43 5.33
N PHE A 122 -0.63 -10.60 5.22
CA PHE A 122 0.28 -10.29 6.33
C PHE A 122 -0.23 -9.17 7.25
N VAL A 123 -0.79 -8.10 6.69
CA VAL A 123 -1.08 -6.86 7.42
C VAL A 123 -2.59 -6.72 7.72
N GLY A 124 -3.44 -7.34 6.90
CA GLY A 124 -4.88 -7.12 6.89
C GLY A 124 -5.26 -5.83 6.15
N HIS A 125 -6.33 -5.19 6.61
CA HIS A 125 -6.89 -3.96 6.01
C HIS A 125 -6.76 -2.73 6.92
N GLU A 126 -6.01 -2.84 8.02
CA GLU A 126 -5.95 -1.81 9.06
C GLU A 126 -4.95 -0.68 8.76
N LEU A 127 -3.95 -0.95 7.92
CA LEU A 127 -2.90 0.01 7.57
C LEU A 127 -3.00 0.41 6.11
N GLU A 128 -2.81 1.71 5.86
CA GLU A 128 -2.60 2.21 4.51
C GLU A 128 -1.18 1.89 4.06
N TRP A 129 -1.01 1.67 2.76
CA TRP A 129 0.31 1.48 2.21
C TRP A 129 0.45 2.10 0.82
N GLU A 130 1.67 2.55 0.54
CA GLU A 130 2.05 3.01 -0.79
C GLU A 130 3.18 2.14 -1.34
N LEU A 131 3.19 1.99 -2.66
CA LEU A 131 4.23 1.29 -3.40
C LEU A 131 5.11 2.32 -4.09
N GLU A 132 6.41 2.26 -3.84
CA GLU A 132 7.43 3.00 -4.58
C GLU A 132 8.23 2.04 -5.45
N LEU A 133 8.23 2.29 -6.76
CA LEU A 133 9.00 1.52 -7.72
C LEU A 133 10.29 2.27 -8.07
N ARG A 134 11.44 1.63 -7.84
CA ARG A 134 12.75 2.14 -8.20
C ARG A 134 13.29 1.40 -9.40
N ILE A 135 13.72 2.14 -10.42
CA ILE A 135 14.32 1.60 -11.64
C ILE A 135 15.82 1.88 -11.67
N ARG A 136 16.58 0.95 -12.24
CA ARG A 136 18.00 1.13 -12.56
C ARG A 136 18.16 2.28 -13.57
N PRO A 137 19.15 3.18 -13.39
CA PRO A 137 19.37 4.30 -14.32
C PRO A 137 19.54 3.87 -15.77
N GLU A 138 20.17 2.72 -16.00
CA GLU A 138 20.48 2.18 -17.33
C GLU A 138 19.23 1.60 -18.01
N SER A 139 18.20 1.25 -17.22
CA SER A 139 16.96 0.64 -17.69
C SER A 139 15.82 1.66 -17.83
N ALA A 140 16.06 2.94 -17.56
CA ALA A 140 15.05 3.99 -17.65
C ALA A 140 15.07 4.67 -19.04
N PRO A 141 14.17 4.29 -19.96
CA PRO A 141 14.11 4.93 -21.28
C PRO A 141 13.74 6.42 -21.16
N PRO A 142 14.43 7.32 -21.89
CA PRO A 142 14.04 8.71 -21.93
C PRO A 142 12.65 8.84 -22.56
N ALA A 143 11.82 9.72 -22.00
CA ALA A 143 10.54 10.07 -22.59
C ALA A 143 10.78 10.84 -23.90
N VAL A 144 10.25 10.32 -25.00
CA VAL A 144 10.29 10.94 -26.33
C VAL A 144 8.88 11.24 -26.80
N MET A 145 8.68 12.36 -27.49
CA MET A 145 7.38 12.69 -28.09
C MET A 145 6.97 11.61 -29.11
N GLY A 146 5.73 11.13 -29.00
CA GLY A 146 5.22 10.04 -29.85
C GLY A 146 5.74 8.64 -29.49
N GLY A 147 6.53 8.50 -28.42
CA GLY A 147 6.96 7.20 -27.92
C GLY A 147 5.84 6.42 -27.24
N GLN A 148 6.08 5.13 -26.97
CA GLN A 148 5.12 4.28 -26.25
C GLN A 148 5.11 4.51 -24.72
N GLN A 149 5.93 5.45 -24.23
CA GLN A 149 6.05 5.73 -22.81
C GLN A 149 4.82 6.46 -22.26
N ARG A 150 4.38 6.04 -21.07
CA ARG A 150 3.21 6.63 -20.40
C ARG A 150 3.67 7.63 -19.34
N MET A 151 3.15 8.85 -19.41
CA MET A 151 3.46 9.89 -18.42
C MET A 151 3.07 9.46 -17.02
N GLY A 152 3.99 9.63 -16.06
CA GLY A 152 3.81 9.21 -14.66
C GLY A 152 3.96 7.71 -14.40
N TRP A 153 4.29 6.92 -15.44
CA TRP A 153 4.41 5.46 -15.36
C TRP A 153 5.78 5.02 -15.86
N SER A 154 6.11 5.28 -17.12
CA SER A 154 7.33 4.78 -17.78
C SER A 154 8.07 5.85 -18.59
N GLY A 155 7.76 7.12 -18.36
CA GLY A 155 8.41 8.25 -19.02
C GLY A 155 9.31 9.03 -18.06
N TRP A 156 10.62 9.00 -18.29
CA TRP A 156 11.60 9.78 -17.52
C TRP A 156 12.12 10.95 -18.35
N LEU A 157 12.08 12.16 -17.77
CA LEU A 157 12.64 13.36 -18.38
C LEU A 157 14.04 13.61 -17.83
N GLY A 158 14.95 14.04 -18.72
CA GLY A 158 16.34 14.34 -18.38
C GLY A 158 17.25 13.11 -18.40
N ARG A 159 18.52 13.32 -18.05
CA ARG A 159 19.53 12.25 -17.93
C ARG A 159 19.65 11.86 -16.46
N PRO A 160 19.37 10.60 -16.08
CA PRO A 160 19.52 10.17 -14.71
C PRO A 160 20.99 10.15 -14.29
N SER A 161 21.24 10.31 -12.99
CA SER A 161 22.57 10.08 -12.44
C SER A 161 22.89 8.58 -12.56
N PRO A 162 24.06 8.20 -13.13
CA PRO A 162 24.42 6.81 -13.34
C PRO A 162 24.63 6.00 -12.05
N HIS A 163 24.67 6.66 -10.89
CA HIS A 163 24.96 6.01 -9.60
C HIS A 163 23.78 6.02 -8.62
N LYS A 164 22.62 6.56 -9.01
CA LYS A 164 21.47 6.68 -8.12
C LYS A 164 20.22 6.06 -8.75
N PRO A 165 19.60 5.04 -8.11
CA PRO A 165 18.30 4.53 -8.53
C PRO A 165 17.28 5.65 -8.72
N ILE A 166 16.46 5.54 -9.76
CA ILE A 166 15.43 6.52 -10.05
C ILE A 166 14.13 6.05 -9.42
N THR A 167 13.50 6.90 -8.60
CA THR A 167 12.11 6.70 -8.19
C THR A 167 11.22 6.92 -9.42
N GLY A 168 10.63 5.84 -9.93
CA GLY A 168 9.78 5.88 -11.12
C GLY A 168 8.34 6.25 -10.78
N MET A 169 7.65 5.39 -10.04
CA MET A 169 6.24 5.56 -9.69
C MET A 169 6.03 5.38 -8.19
N ARG A 170 5.20 6.23 -7.60
CA ARG A 170 4.70 6.08 -6.23
C ARG A 170 3.19 6.22 -6.20
N PHE A 171 2.50 5.22 -5.67
CA PHE A 171 1.03 5.19 -5.68
C PHE A 171 0.48 4.27 -4.58
N GLU A 172 -0.83 4.34 -4.35
CA GLU A 172 -1.56 3.48 -3.41
C GLU A 172 -2.20 2.30 -4.16
N PRO A 173 -1.69 1.06 -4.05
CA PRO A 173 -2.18 -0.06 -4.84
C PRO A 173 -3.63 -0.44 -4.54
N GLU A 174 -4.08 -0.23 -3.31
CA GLU A 174 -5.46 -0.48 -2.87
C GLU A 174 -6.50 0.29 -3.70
N ARG A 175 -6.15 1.48 -4.21
CA ARG A 175 -7.02 2.27 -5.09
C ARG A 175 -7.24 1.63 -6.46
N TYR A 176 -6.36 0.72 -6.87
CA TYR A 176 -6.40 0.06 -8.17
C TYR A 176 -7.01 -1.34 -8.12
N VAL A 177 -7.35 -1.86 -6.95
CA VAL A 177 -7.89 -3.23 -6.79
C VAL A 177 -9.15 -3.48 -7.61
N ARG A 178 -10.04 -2.48 -7.68
CA ARG A 178 -11.26 -2.57 -8.51
C ARG A 178 -10.97 -2.73 -10.00
N HIS A 179 -9.82 -2.22 -10.47
CA HIS A 179 -9.41 -2.33 -11.88
C HIS A 179 -8.85 -3.73 -12.20
N PHE A 180 -8.20 -4.40 -11.24
CA PHE A 180 -7.68 -5.76 -11.44
C PHE A 180 -8.80 -6.78 -11.57
N ASN A 181 -9.79 -6.72 -10.67
CA ASN A 181 -10.88 -7.69 -10.63
C ASN A 181 -11.71 -7.69 -11.93
N ARG A 182 -11.91 -6.52 -12.55
CA ARG A 182 -12.60 -6.43 -13.85
C ARG A 182 -11.84 -7.14 -14.98
N ARG A 183 -10.51 -7.03 -15.00
CA ARG A 183 -9.67 -7.65 -16.03
C ARG A 183 -9.59 -9.17 -15.91
N ALA A 184 -9.60 -9.71 -14.68
CA ALA A 184 -9.64 -11.15 -14.46
C ALA A 184 -10.93 -11.75 -15.03
N THR A 185 -12.07 -11.13 -14.74
CA THR A 185 -13.38 -11.54 -15.28
C THR A 185 -13.43 -11.46 -16.81
N GLU A 186 -12.85 -10.40 -17.41
CA GLU A 186 -12.80 -10.25 -18.87
C GLU A 186 -11.84 -11.25 -19.57
N SER A 187 -10.83 -11.79 -18.87
CA SER A 187 -9.94 -12.81 -19.44
C SER A 187 -10.51 -14.23 -19.34
N GLU A 188 -11.29 -14.53 -18.31
CA GLU A 188 -11.99 -15.81 -18.16
C GLU A 188 -13.15 -15.98 -19.17
N ASP A 189 -13.72 -14.87 -19.64
CA ASP A 189 -14.85 -14.85 -20.57
C ASP A 189 -14.42 -14.86 -22.06
N ARG A 190 -13.14 -15.13 -22.34
CA ARG A 190 -12.58 -15.21 -23.70
C ARG A 190 -12.38 -16.67 -24.10
N PRO A 191 -13.06 -17.18 -25.16
CA PRO A 191 -13.04 -18.59 -25.55
C PRO A 191 -11.70 -19.06 -26.11
#